data_AF-A0A9N8WBL4-F1
#
_entry.id   AF-A0A9N8WBL4-F1
#
_cell.length_a   1.000
_cell.length_b   1.000
_cell.length_c   1.000
_cell.angle_alpha   90.00
_cell.angle_beta   90.00
_cell.angle_gamma   90.00
#
_symmetry.space_group_name_H-M   'P 1'
#
loop_
_entity.id
_entity.type
_entity.pdbx_description
1 polymer ?
#
loop_
_entity_poly.entity_id
_entity_poly.type
_entity_poly.pdbx_seq_one_letter_code
_entity_poly.pdbx_strand_id
1 'polypeptide(L)'
;MSVIFPETVTDLDGRTVNVGELASRHVLVFITLKATWCPVCPQLLLILNLHGLQDDPPSEFRDPFDDSIMRVDPEKLPFYRLLLKTDAYFIIMCPKRHNQVRQIQKACNFTNLPYPFVVDEDLTLASSINLRMSENEMWPCIGYIQPETRVIRPISSGRGPTFYGHNHLLTFLRDYRTRAEKKAVENIIKANELFSLLKKLTENQQEQQESQESQIQQKKLLPVELLSQIFEYLDSIEISKTIMSICQHWRAIGLDVMTTRLRKEIKVISDSLVIHYVSITNEIKEVKEIKINPDKKMVSVRDLNERAERLYKMVEIIQPIVI
;
A
#
# COMPACT_ATOMS: atom_id res chain seq x y z
N MET A 1 10.35 -26.06 6.63
CA MET A 1 10.10 -25.06 7.68
C MET A 1 10.11 -23.68 7.03
N SER A 2 9.19 -22.80 7.39
CA SER A 2 9.21 -21.40 6.95
C SER A 2 10.31 -20.65 7.70
N VAL A 3 11.08 -19.81 7.00
CA VAL A 3 12.10 -18.96 7.60
C VAL A 3 11.44 -17.63 8.03
N ILE A 4 11.67 -17.22 9.27
CA ILE A 4 11.03 -16.05 9.89
C ILE A 4 12.09 -14.99 10.18
N PHE A 5 11.84 -13.75 9.77
CA PHE A 5 12.68 -12.61 10.10
C PHE A 5 12.49 -12.20 11.57
N PRO A 6 13.53 -11.81 12.32
CA PRO A 6 13.39 -11.38 13.72
C PRO A 6 12.41 -10.22 13.93
N GLU A 7 11.81 -10.14 15.12
CA GLU A 7 10.84 -9.07 15.47
C GLU A 7 11.53 -7.71 15.53
N THR A 8 12.77 -7.71 16.02
CA THR A 8 13.59 -6.50 16.13
C THR A 8 14.98 -6.77 15.60
N VAL A 9 15.59 -5.72 15.04
CA VAL A 9 17.00 -5.67 14.65
C VAL A 9 17.60 -4.36 15.12
N THR A 10 18.91 -4.29 15.26
CA THR A 10 19.61 -3.05 15.62
C THR A 10 20.28 -2.46 14.38
N ASP A 11 20.04 -1.18 14.13
CA ASP A 11 20.68 -0.47 13.02
C ASP A 11 22.12 -0.02 13.35
N LEU A 12 22.79 0.53 12.34
CA LEU A 12 24.15 1.04 12.38
C LEU A 12 24.37 2.18 13.39
N ASP A 13 23.30 2.83 13.84
CA ASP A 13 23.28 3.90 14.85
C ASP A 13 22.90 3.40 16.24
N GLY A 14 22.76 2.07 16.41
CA GLY A 14 22.38 1.45 17.68
C GLY A 14 20.89 1.54 17.98
N ARG A 15 20.05 1.99 17.04
CA ARG A 15 18.61 2.12 17.23
C ARG A 15 17.94 0.78 17.02
N THR A 16 16.95 0.49 17.86
CA THR A 16 16.12 -0.70 17.69
C THR A 16 15.08 -0.43 16.60
N VAL A 17 15.06 -1.29 15.59
CA VAL A 17 14.11 -1.27 14.48
C VAL A 17 13.07 -2.35 14.74
N ASN A 18 11.80 -1.95 14.84
CA ASN A 18 10.67 -2.88 14.97
C ASN A 18 10.22 -3.37 13.58
N VAL A 19 10.57 -4.61 13.26
CA VAL A 19 10.29 -5.22 11.95
C VAL A 19 8.80 -5.50 11.79
N GLY A 20 8.11 -5.94 12.86
CA GLY A 20 6.68 -6.21 12.82
C GLY A 20 5.85 -4.95 12.54
N GLU A 21 6.19 -3.84 13.20
CA GLU A 21 5.55 -2.54 12.96
C GLU A 21 5.83 -2.03 11.54
N LEU A 22 7.07 -2.16 11.05
CA LEU A 22 7.39 -1.74 9.68
C LEU A 22 6.64 -2.57 8.63
N ALA A 23 6.53 -3.88 8.85
CA ALA A 23 5.82 -4.79 7.95
C ALA A 23 4.30 -4.54 7.93
N SER A 24 3.70 -4.08 9.03
CA SER A 24 2.28 -3.74 9.05
C SER A 24 1.96 -2.44 8.30
N ARG A 25 2.96 -1.56 8.12
CA ARG A 25 2.79 -0.23 7.52
C ARG A 25 3.23 -0.16 6.05
N HIS A 26 4.17 -1.01 5.63
CA HIS A 26 4.77 -0.96 4.29
C HIS A 26 4.93 -2.35 3.69
N VAL A 27 5.16 -2.41 2.37
CA VAL A 27 5.73 -3.61 1.75
C VAL A 27 7.20 -3.70 2.18
N LEU A 28 7.45 -4.43 3.27
CA LEU A 28 8.77 -4.49 3.89
C LEU A 28 9.70 -5.42 3.10
N VAL A 29 10.79 -4.85 2.62
CA VAL A 29 11.82 -5.54 1.84
C VAL A 29 13.14 -5.49 2.59
N PHE A 30 13.84 -6.61 2.71
CA PHE A 30 15.24 -6.59 3.12
C PHE A 30 16.16 -6.85 1.93
N ILE A 31 17.34 -6.26 1.98
CA ILE A 31 18.39 -6.37 0.97
C ILE A 31 19.67 -6.78 1.69
N THR A 32 20.19 -7.98 1.43
CA THR A 32 21.52 -8.37 1.93
C THR A 32 22.61 -7.97 0.94
N LEU A 33 23.73 -7.49 1.45
CA LEU A 33 24.97 -7.34 0.69
C LEU A 33 25.89 -8.52 1.01
N LYS A 34 26.59 -9.04 -0.01
CA LYS A 34 27.45 -10.22 0.15
C LYS A 34 28.57 -10.00 1.16
N ALA A 35 29.28 -8.88 1.02
CA ALA A 35 30.40 -8.46 1.85
C ALA A 35 30.65 -6.96 1.66
N THR A 36 31.36 -6.32 2.60
CA THR A 36 31.72 -4.89 2.48
C THR A 36 32.71 -4.60 1.34
N TRP A 37 33.50 -5.60 0.95
CA TRP A 37 34.44 -5.51 -0.18
C TRP A 37 33.80 -5.89 -1.52
N CYS A 38 32.54 -6.34 -1.55
CA CYS A 38 31.91 -6.78 -2.79
C CYS A 38 31.56 -5.57 -3.67
N PRO A 39 32.13 -5.44 -4.89
CA PRO A 39 31.92 -4.26 -5.72
C PRO A 39 30.53 -4.25 -6.39
N VAL A 40 29.91 -5.44 -6.55
CA VAL A 40 28.62 -5.63 -7.23
C VAL A 40 27.44 -5.24 -6.35
N CYS A 41 27.49 -5.55 -5.06
CA CYS A 41 26.34 -5.41 -4.17
C CYS A 41 25.86 -3.95 -3.97
N PRO A 42 26.73 -2.95 -3.79
CA PRO A 42 26.35 -1.54 -3.66
C PRO A 42 25.68 -0.97 -4.92
N GLN A 43 25.95 -1.53 -6.10
CA GLN A 43 25.35 -1.04 -7.36
C GLN A 43 23.83 -1.14 -7.36
N LEU A 44 23.26 -2.16 -6.71
CA LEU A 44 21.80 -2.25 -6.56
C LEU A 44 21.24 -0.98 -5.89
N LEU A 45 21.87 -0.51 -4.82
CA LEU A 45 21.40 0.67 -4.08
C LEU A 45 21.47 1.94 -4.94
N LEU A 46 22.53 2.09 -5.73
CA LEU A 46 22.66 3.18 -6.70
C LEU A 46 21.58 3.11 -7.80
N ILE A 47 21.28 1.91 -8.29
CA ILE A 47 20.22 1.68 -9.27
C ILE A 47 18.84 2.00 -8.68
N LEU A 48 18.58 1.70 -7.40
CA LEU A 48 17.33 2.10 -6.76
C LEU A 48 17.21 3.62 -6.67
N ASN A 49 18.31 4.35 -6.40
CA ASN A 49 18.31 5.81 -6.44
C ASN A 49 17.97 6.33 -7.84
N LEU A 50 18.58 5.77 -8.91
CA LEU A 50 18.23 6.10 -10.30
C LEU A 50 16.73 5.90 -10.58
N HIS A 51 16.12 4.85 -10.02
CA HIS A 51 14.68 4.56 -10.18
C HIS A 51 13.77 5.40 -9.26
N GLY A 52 14.29 6.44 -8.61
CA GLY A 52 13.48 7.37 -7.83
C GLY A 52 13.33 7.01 -6.35
N LEU A 53 14.19 6.17 -5.79
CA LEU A 53 14.26 6.05 -4.32
C LEU A 53 14.66 7.40 -3.67
N GLN A 54 15.43 8.23 -4.40
CA GLN A 54 15.79 9.59 -4.01
C GLN A 54 14.93 10.64 -4.71
N ASP A 55 14.82 11.81 -4.08
CA ASP A 55 14.06 12.94 -4.61
C ASP A 55 14.70 13.51 -5.88
N ASP A 56 16.03 13.60 -5.91
CA ASP A 56 16.81 14.04 -7.06
C ASP A 56 17.67 12.87 -7.58
N PRO A 57 17.09 11.96 -8.39
CA PRO A 57 17.80 10.80 -8.90
C PRO A 57 18.81 11.23 -9.99
N PRO A 58 19.94 10.52 -10.13
CA PRO A 58 20.85 10.73 -11.24
C PRO A 58 20.12 10.51 -12.58
N SER A 59 20.56 11.18 -13.65
CA SER A 59 19.97 11.03 -14.99
C SER A 59 20.30 9.68 -15.65
N GLU A 60 21.44 9.10 -15.29
CA GLU A 60 21.90 7.81 -15.78
C GLU A 60 22.76 7.09 -14.75
N PHE A 61 22.84 5.76 -14.89
CA PHE A 61 23.78 4.90 -14.18
C PHE A 61 24.67 4.21 -15.20
N ARG A 62 25.99 4.33 -15.02
CA ARG A 62 27.00 3.63 -15.83
C ARG A 62 27.50 2.42 -15.05
N ASP A 63 27.26 1.23 -15.58
CA ASP A 63 27.67 -0.01 -14.94
C ASP A 63 29.21 -0.12 -14.95
N PRO A 64 29.85 -0.30 -13.79
CA PRO A 64 31.31 -0.31 -13.70
C PRO A 64 31.96 -1.61 -14.21
N PHE A 65 31.18 -2.63 -14.57
CA PHE A 65 31.70 -3.94 -14.99
C PHE A 65 31.61 -4.18 -16.50
N ASP A 66 30.67 -3.54 -17.20
CA ASP A 66 30.50 -3.68 -18.64
C ASP A 66 30.33 -2.34 -19.39
N ASP A 67 30.43 -1.22 -18.68
CA ASP A 67 30.25 0.15 -19.20
C ASP A 67 28.88 0.44 -19.82
N SER A 68 27.88 -0.44 -19.60
CA SER A 68 26.52 -0.21 -20.06
C SER A 68 25.87 0.99 -19.36
N ILE A 69 25.04 1.72 -20.09
CA ILE A 69 24.35 2.91 -19.57
C ILE A 69 22.87 2.58 -19.37
N MET A 70 22.41 2.73 -18.13
CA MET A 70 21.02 2.60 -17.74
C MET A 70 20.40 3.99 -17.56
N ARG A 71 19.23 4.19 -18.15
CA ARG A 71 18.42 5.41 -18.01
C ARG A 71 16.99 5.02 -17.67
N VAL A 72 16.34 5.84 -16.85
CA VAL A 72 14.92 5.69 -16.52
C VAL A 72 14.15 6.70 -17.35
N ASP A 73 13.13 6.21 -18.04
CA ASP A 73 12.16 7.02 -18.76
C ASP A 73 11.48 8.00 -17.77
N PRO A 74 11.56 9.33 -18.00
CA PRO A 74 10.93 10.32 -17.13
C PRO A 74 9.43 10.07 -16.90
N GLU A 75 8.72 9.47 -17.85
CA GLU A 75 7.29 9.14 -17.71
C GLU A 75 7.05 8.01 -16.70
N LYS A 76 8.03 7.11 -16.53
CA LYS A 76 7.95 5.97 -15.58
C LYS A 76 8.41 6.34 -14.17
N LEU A 77 9.23 7.38 -14.05
CA LEU A 77 9.85 7.76 -12.79
C LEU A 77 8.83 8.04 -11.67
N PRO A 78 7.70 8.74 -11.88
CA PRO A 78 6.68 8.90 -10.84
C PRO A 78 6.13 7.56 -10.32
N PHE A 79 6.00 6.55 -11.20
CA PHE A 79 5.50 5.23 -10.80
C PHE A 79 6.54 4.47 -9.99
N TYR A 80 7.80 4.51 -10.40
CA TYR A 80 8.85 3.88 -9.60
C TYR A 80 9.05 4.57 -8.25
N ARG A 81 8.89 5.90 -8.17
CA ARG A 81 8.84 6.62 -6.88
C ARG A 81 7.71 6.11 -5.99
N LEU A 82 6.51 5.94 -6.53
CA LEU A 82 5.38 5.38 -5.80
C LEU A 82 5.71 4.00 -5.22
N LEU A 83 6.24 3.10 -6.06
CA LEU A 83 6.58 1.74 -5.63
C LEU A 83 7.71 1.71 -4.59
N LEU A 84 8.78 2.46 -4.81
CA LEU A 84 10.00 2.38 -3.99
C LEU A 84 9.92 3.23 -2.72
N LYS A 85 9.32 4.42 -2.77
CA LYS A 85 9.34 5.39 -1.66
C LYS A 85 8.05 5.41 -0.85
N THR A 86 6.92 5.13 -1.50
CA THR A 86 5.59 5.22 -0.84
C THR A 86 5.06 3.85 -0.45
N ASP A 87 5.19 2.84 -1.31
CA ASP A 87 4.66 1.49 -1.05
C ASP A 87 5.63 0.61 -0.25
N ALA A 88 6.92 0.67 -0.57
CA ALA A 88 7.94 -0.17 0.03
C ALA A 88 8.72 0.53 1.16
N TYR A 89 9.35 -0.29 2.01
CA TYR A 89 10.35 0.16 2.97
C TYR A 89 11.49 -0.83 3.03
N PHE A 90 12.73 -0.36 3.14
CA PHE A 90 13.93 -1.19 3.01
C PHE A 90 14.71 -1.35 4.31
N ILE A 91 15.14 -2.58 4.59
CA ILE A 91 16.18 -2.90 5.58
C ILE A 91 17.41 -3.40 4.84
N ILE A 92 18.55 -2.73 4.98
CA ILE A 92 19.79 -3.10 4.30
C ILE A 92 20.66 -3.87 5.29
N MET A 93 21.03 -5.10 4.97
CA MET A 93 21.84 -5.96 5.82
C MET A 93 23.24 -6.13 5.25
N CYS A 94 24.25 -5.86 6.06
CA CYS A 94 25.65 -5.95 5.66
C CYS A 94 26.45 -6.77 6.68
N PRO A 95 27.37 -7.64 6.25
CA PRO A 95 28.28 -8.28 7.19
C PRO A 95 29.41 -7.31 7.54
N LYS A 96 30.23 -7.66 8.54
CA LYS A 96 31.44 -6.91 8.98
C LYS A 96 31.16 -5.67 9.85
N ARG A 97 32.24 -4.96 10.20
CA ARG A 97 32.27 -3.86 11.18
C ARG A 97 31.56 -2.59 10.72
N HIS A 98 30.97 -1.91 11.70
CA HIS A 98 30.23 -0.64 11.58
C HIS A 98 30.87 0.40 10.64
N ASN A 99 32.18 0.65 10.75
CA ASN A 99 32.85 1.69 9.94
C ASN A 99 32.79 1.43 8.43
N GLN A 100 32.91 0.17 8.00
CA GLN A 100 32.87 -0.20 6.58
C GLN A 100 31.44 -0.11 6.03
N VAL A 101 30.46 -0.56 6.83
CA VAL A 101 29.04 -0.44 6.46
C VAL A 101 28.63 1.02 6.32
N ARG A 102 29.14 1.90 7.20
CA ARG A 102 28.95 3.37 7.10
C ARG A 102 29.52 3.95 5.81
N GLN A 103 30.69 3.48 5.36
CA GLN A 103 31.29 3.93 4.10
C GLN A 103 30.41 3.57 2.90
N ILE A 104 29.84 2.36 2.89
CA ILE A 104 28.89 1.93 1.84
C ILE A 104 27.62 2.78 1.87
N GLN A 105 27.04 3.00 3.06
CA GLN A 105 25.86 3.87 3.22
C GLN A 105 26.10 5.25 2.61
N LYS A 106 27.26 5.86 2.90
CA LYS A 106 27.66 7.16 2.35
C LYS A 106 27.88 7.11 0.85
N ALA A 107 28.63 6.13 0.35
CA ALA A 107 28.94 5.99 -1.07
C ALA A 107 27.68 5.77 -1.94
N CYS A 108 26.65 5.15 -1.38
CA CYS A 108 25.36 4.95 -2.05
C CYS A 108 24.36 6.10 -1.83
N ASN A 109 24.72 7.18 -1.14
CA ASN A 109 23.83 8.28 -0.75
C ASN A 109 22.64 7.86 0.15
N PHE A 110 22.77 6.83 0.98
CA PHE A 110 21.72 6.38 1.90
C PHE A 110 21.74 7.06 3.27
N THR A 111 22.70 7.96 3.54
CA THR A 111 22.88 8.59 4.87
C THR A 111 21.65 9.36 5.36
N ASN A 112 20.94 10.04 4.45
CA ASN A 112 19.78 10.86 4.79
C ASN A 112 18.44 10.16 4.50
N LEU A 113 18.49 8.89 4.11
CA LEU A 113 17.30 8.09 3.84
C LEU A 113 16.88 7.37 5.13
N PRO A 114 15.56 7.13 5.32
CA PRO A 114 15.06 6.55 6.56
C PRO A 114 15.31 5.04 6.65
N TYR A 115 16.13 4.45 5.78
CA TYR A 115 16.27 3.00 5.65
C TYR A 115 17.41 2.49 6.55
N PRO A 116 17.14 1.61 7.53
CA PRO A 116 18.15 1.12 8.44
C PRO A 116 19.18 0.24 7.74
N PHE A 117 20.46 0.47 8.07
CA PHE A 117 21.55 -0.44 7.77
C PHE A 117 21.80 -1.30 8.99
N VAL A 118 21.57 -2.61 8.90
CA VAL A 118 21.79 -3.58 9.96
C VAL A 118 23.15 -4.23 9.77
N VAL A 119 23.96 -4.17 10.82
CA VAL A 119 25.30 -4.75 10.86
C VAL A 119 25.25 -6.14 11.47
N ASP A 120 25.55 -7.16 10.67
CA ASP A 120 25.56 -8.56 11.10
C ASP A 120 27.00 -9.08 11.12
N GLU A 121 27.78 -8.61 12.10
CA GLU A 121 29.24 -8.82 12.12
C GLU A 121 29.64 -10.29 12.23
N ASP A 122 28.89 -11.08 13.01
CA ASP A 122 29.12 -12.50 13.27
C ASP A 122 28.25 -13.44 12.40
N LEU A 123 27.47 -12.88 11.48
CA LEU A 123 26.53 -13.58 10.61
C LEU A 123 25.47 -14.38 11.37
N THR A 124 25.19 -14.05 12.63
CA THR A 124 24.17 -14.75 13.43
C THR A 124 22.78 -14.50 12.87
N LEU A 125 22.48 -13.26 12.48
CA LEU A 125 21.21 -12.92 11.86
C LEU A 125 21.07 -13.62 10.51
N ALA A 126 22.08 -13.53 9.64
CA ALA A 126 22.11 -14.22 8.35
C ALA A 126 21.95 -15.74 8.48
N SER A 127 22.57 -16.34 9.50
CA SER A 127 22.43 -17.77 9.78
C SER A 127 21.00 -18.11 10.19
N SER A 128 20.38 -17.29 11.05
CA SER A 128 19.00 -17.50 11.51
C SER A 128 17.97 -17.45 10.37
N ILE A 129 18.27 -16.71 9.30
CA ILE A 129 17.41 -16.60 8.12
C ILE A 129 17.92 -17.38 6.90
N ASN A 130 18.84 -18.33 7.09
CA ASN A 130 19.42 -19.19 6.04
C ASN A 130 20.06 -18.42 4.87
N LEU A 131 20.65 -17.26 5.13
CA LEU A 131 21.39 -16.44 4.16
C LEU A 131 22.89 -16.38 4.43
N ARG A 132 23.43 -17.16 5.39
CA ARG A 132 24.88 -17.31 5.52
C ARG A 132 25.43 -18.13 4.34
N MET A 133 26.38 -17.57 3.61
CA MET A 133 27.01 -18.23 2.45
C MET A 133 28.36 -18.85 2.82
N SER A 134 29.15 -18.17 3.65
CA SER A 134 30.46 -18.65 4.12
C SER A 134 30.75 -18.12 5.53
N GLU A 135 32.00 -18.24 6.00
CA GLU A 135 32.42 -17.69 7.29
C GLU A 135 32.27 -16.16 7.38
N ASN A 136 32.38 -15.46 6.26
CA ASN A 136 32.49 -14.01 6.21
C ASN A 136 31.53 -13.34 5.22
N GLU A 137 30.65 -14.12 4.59
CA GLU A 137 29.79 -13.65 3.51
C GLU A 137 28.35 -14.09 3.69
N MET A 138 27.44 -13.20 3.30
CA MET A 138 26.03 -13.49 3.12
C MET A 138 25.70 -13.80 1.66
N TRP A 139 24.64 -14.55 1.44
CA TRP A 139 23.99 -14.63 0.14
C TRP A 139 23.39 -13.26 -0.19
N PRO A 140 23.78 -12.61 -1.30
CA PRO A 140 23.13 -11.38 -1.73
C PRO A 140 21.71 -11.72 -2.19
N CYS A 141 20.72 -11.08 -1.57
CA CYS A 141 19.31 -11.40 -1.73
C CYS A 141 18.48 -10.12 -1.60
N ILE A 142 17.34 -10.12 -2.28
CA ILE A 142 16.23 -9.20 -2.05
C ILE A 142 15.07 -10.08 -1.57
N GLY A 143 14.53 -9.81 -0.40
CA GLY A 143 13.45 -10.60 0.18
C GLY A 143 12.31 -9.74 0.72
N TYR A 144 11.09 -10.24 0.57
CA TYR A 144 9.88 -9.66 1.16
C TYR A 144 9.63 -10.28 2.53
N ILE A 145 9.33 -9.44 3.52
CA ILE A 145 8.91 -9.86 4.85
C ILE A 145 7.38 -9.79 4.90
N GLN A 146 6.73 -10.94 5.02
CA GLN A 146 5.28 -10.99 5.11
C GLN A 146 4.82 -10.29 6.39
N PRO A 147 3.78 -9.44 6.32
CA PRO A 147 3.19 -8.84 7.51
C PRO A 147 2.63 -9.93 8.43
N GLU A 148 2.49 -9.58 9.72
CA GLU A 148 2.02 -10.41 10.85
C GLU A 148 2.85 -11.66 11.20
N THR A 149 3.34 -12.39 10.20
CA THR A 149 4.06 -13.67 10.35
C THR A 149 5.58 -13.52 10.27
N ARG A 150 6.06 -12.41 9.70
CA ARG A 150 7.48 -12.15 9.38
C ARG A 150 8.13 -13.25 8.53
N VAL A 151 7.34 -14.08 7.84
CA VAL A 151 7.85 -15.11 6.94
C VAL A 151 8.54 -14.45 5.77
N ILE A 152 9.74 -14.92 5.46
CA ILE A 152 10.56 -14.39 4.37
C ILE A 152 10.17 -15.07 3.06
N ARG A 153 9.98 -14.27 2.01
CA ARG A 153 9.81 -14.72 0.62
C ARG A 153 10.91 -14.11 -0.25
N PRO A 154 11.78 -14.90 -0.89
CA PRO A 154 12.79 -14.35 -1.77
C PRO A 154 12.13 -13.70 -3.00
N ILE A 155 12.57 -12.49 -3.34
CA ILE A 155 12.23 -11.79 -4.59
C ILE A 155 13.32 -12.05 -5.62
N SER A 156 14.59 -11.97 -5.21
CA SER A 156 15.75 -12.23 -6.06
C SER A 156 16.90 -12.75 -5.21
N SER A 157 17.61 -13.77 -5.69
CA SER A 157 18.75 -14.38 -5.01
C SER A 157 19.95 -14.39 -5.94
N GLY A 158 21.12 -14.04 -5.40
CA GLY A 158 22.33 -13.84 -6.18
C GLY A 158 22.39 -12.44 -6.80
N ARG A 159 23.62 -12.01 -7.10
CA ARG A 159 23.92 -10.83 -7.91
C ARG A 159 25.19 -11.10 -8.70
N GLY A 160 25.27 -10.52 -9.89
CA GLY A 160 26.45 -10.55 -10.75
C GLY A 160 26.61 -9.23 -11.50
N PRO A 161 27.74 -9.03 -12.21
CA PRO A 161 27.84 -8.00 -13.23
C PRO A 161 26.59 -8.04 -14.12
N THR A 162 26.04 -6.87 -14.46
CA THR A 162 24.81 -6.71 -15.27
C THR A 162 23.51 -7.28 -14.68
N PHE A 163 23.57 -7.99 -13.54
CA PHE A 163 22.42 -8.60 -12.87
C PHE A 163 22.34 -8.24 -11.38
N TYR A 164 21.58 -7.19 -11.06
CA TYR A 164 21.47 -6.66 -9.69
C TYR A 164 20.17 -7.02 -8.95
N GLY A 165 19.17 -7.57 -9.64
CA GLY A 165 17.88 -7.93 -9.06
C GLY A 165 16.83 -6.79 -9.01
N HIS A 166 17.17 -5.56 -9.42
CA HIS A 166 16.26 -4.41 -9.40
C HIS A 166 14.98 -4.66 -10.24
N ASN A 167 15.08 -5.28 -11.41
CA ASN A 167 13.91 -5.61 -12.25
C ASN A 167 12.95 -6.59 -11.56
N HIS A 168 13.47 -7.55 -10.81
CA HIS A 168 12.65 -8.48 -10.02
C HIS A 168 11.93 -7.75 -8.89
N LEU A 169 12.62 -6.83 -8.20
CA LEU A 169 12.02 -5.98 -7.17
C LEU A 169 10.91 -5.09 -7.72
N LEU A 170 11.17 -4.35 -8.81
CA LEU A 170 10.18 -3.46 -9.41
C LEU A 170 8.96 -4.23 -9.93
N THR A 171 9.19 -5.40 -10.52
CA THR A 171 8.12 -6.30 -10.97
C THR A 171 7.30 -6.80 -9.79
N PHE A 172 7.95 -7.28 -8.72
CA PHE A 172 7.27 -7.71 -7.50
C PHE A 172 6.40 -6.60 -6.89
N LEU A 173 6.94 -5.38 -6.75
CA LEU A 173 6.21 -4.25 -6.19
C LEU A 173 5.05 -3.83 -7.08
N ARG A 174 5.25 -3.79 -8.40
CA ARG A 174 4.18 -3.54 -9.37
C ARG A 174 3.08 -4.59 -9.24
N ASP A 175 3.41 -5.87 -9.20
CA ASP A 175 2.42 -6.93 -9.14
C ASP A 175 1.70 -6.98 -7.78
N TYR A 176 2.38 -6.56 -6.71
CA TYR A 176 1.77 -6.34 -5.40
C TYR A 176 0.73 -5.20 -5.46
N ARG A 177 1.11 -4.04 -6.02
CA ARG A 177 0.21 -2.90 -6.26
C ARG A 177 -0.98 -3.29 -7.13
N THR A 178 -0.75 -3.95 -8.27
CA THR A 178 -1.80 -4.40 -9.20
C THR A 178 -2.84 -5.26 -8.50
N ARG A 179 -2.41 -6.23 -7.67
CA ARG A 179 -3.36 -7.06 -6.91
C ARG A 179 -4.22 -6.26 -5.94
N ALA A 180 -3.62 -5.30 -5.23
CA ALA A 180 -4.34 -4.41 -4.32
C ALA A 180 -5.34 -3.52 -5.07
N GLU A 181 -4.93 -2.90 -6.19
CA GLU A 181 -5.81 -2.06 -7.00
C GLU A 181 -6.95 -2.86 -7.63
N LYS A 182 -6.67 -4.08 -8.12
CA LYS A 182 -7.70 -4.97 -8.65
C LYS A 182 -8.78 -5.24 -7.62
N LYS A 183 -8.40 -5.63 -6.40
CA LYS A 183 -9.33 -5.85 -5.29
C LYS A 183 -10.13 -4.59 -4.94
N ALA A 184 -9.48 -3.42 -4.95
CA ALA A 184 -10.15 -2.15 -4.72
C ALA A 184 -11.20 -1.85 -5.80
N VAL A 185 -10.89 -2.10 -7.08
CA VAL A 185 -11.83 -1.93 -8.20
C VAL A 185 -13.01 -2.90 -8.09
N GLU A 186 -12.78 -4.16 -7.76
CA GLU A 186 -13.85 -5.14 -7.52
C GLU A 186 -14.82 -4.67 -6.42
N ASN A 187 -14.28 -4.11 -5.33
CA ASN A 187 -15.09 -3.55 -4.26
C ASN A 187 -15.85 -2.29 -4.71
N ILE A 188 -15.24 -1.42 -5.53
CA ILE A 188 -15.91 -0.26 -6.12
C ILE A 188 -17.08 -0.67 -7.01
N ILE A 189 -16.93 -1.71 -7.83
CA ILE A 189 -18.00 -2.20 -8.71
C ILE A 189 -19.21 -2.63 -7.85
N LYS A 190 -18.99 -3.50 -6.86
CA LYS A 190 -20.03 -3.95 -5.93
C LYS A 190 -20.68 -2.78 -5.19
N ALA A 191 -19.87 -1.81 -4.74
CA ALA A 191 -20.36 -0.64 -4.03
C ALA A 191 -21.21 0.28 -4.94
N ASN A 192 -20.86 0.43 -6.22
CA ASN A 192 -21.63 1.22 -7.17
C ASN A 192 -22.99 0.59 -7.51
N GLU A 193 -23.05 -0.74 -7.59
CA GLU A 193 -24.30 -1.48 -7.76
C GLU A 193 -25.24 -1.22 -6.57
N LEU A 194 -24.75 -1.39 -5.34
CA LEU A 194 -25.52 -1.10 -4.13
C LEU A 194 -25.86 0.38 -3.98
N PHE A 195 -24.96 1.30 -4.32
CA PHE A 195 -25.22 2.73 -4.30
C PHE A 195 -26.41 3.10 -5.20
N SER A 196 -26.51 2.47 -6.38
CA SER A 196 -27.61 2.71 -7.30
C SER A 196 -28.95 2.22 -6.74
N LEU A 197 -28.96 1.09 -6.02
CA LEU A 197 -30.15 0.55 -5.34
C LEU A 197 -30.54 1.40 -4.13
N LEU A 198 -29.56 1.77 -3.31
CA LEU A 198 -29.76 2.57 -2.11
C LEU A 198 -30.30 3.96 -2.47
N LYS A 199 -29.78 4.60 -3.53
CA LYS A 199 -30.27 5.90 -4.02
C LYS A 199 -31.75 5.83 -4.41
N LYS A 200 -32.17 4.80 -5.15
CA LYS A 200 -33.58 4.59 -5.50
C LYS A 200 -34.46 4.39 -4.27
N LEU A 201 -33.99 3.63 -3.27
CA LEU A 201 -34.72 3.43 -2.03
C LEU A 201 -34.86 4.73 -1.22
N THR A 202 -33.80 5.54 -1.16
CA THR A 202 -33.82 6.86 -0.52
C THR A 202 -34.82 7.79 -1.21
N GLU A 203 -34.81 7.86 -2.55
CA GLU A 203 -35.74 8.66 -3.35
C GLU A 203 -37.20 8.23 -3.11
N ASN A 204 -37.49 6.92 -3.18
CA ASN A 204 -38.83 6.39 -2.92
C ASN A 204 -39.34 6.71 -1.50
N GLN A 205 -38.46 6.71 -0.49
CA GLN A 205 -38.82 7.05 0.89
C GLN A 205 -39.11 8.55 1.07
N GLN A 206 -38.38 9.42 0.35
CA GLN A 206 -38.61 10.86 0.37
C GLN A 206 -39.93 11.23 -0.31
N GLU A 207 -40.24 10.65 -1.47
CA GLU A 207 -41.51 10.85 -2.17
C GLU A 207 -42.73 10.43 -1.34
N GLN A 208 -42.60 9.33 -0.58
CA GLN A 208 -43.64 8.87 0.35
C GLN A 208 -43.87 9.85 1.52
N GLN A 209 -42.82 10.54 1.98
CA GLN A 209 -42.92 11.54 3.06
C GLN A 209 -43.54 12.84 2.58
N GLU A 210 -43.14 13.37 1.42
CA GLU A 210 -43.72 14.59 0.86
C GLU A 210 -45.24 14.42 0.60
N SER A 211 -45.64 13.21 0.19
CA SER A 211 -47.05 12.85 -0.02
C SER A 211 -47.86 12.81 1.30
N GLN A 212 -47.23 12.44 2.43
CA GLN A 212 -47.87 12.36 3.75
C GLN A 212 -47.83 13.69 4.53
N GLU A 213 -46.77 14.47 4.41
CA GLU A 213 -46.66 15.80 5.04
C GLU A 213 -47.62 16.81 4.42
N SER A 214 -47.98 16.63 3.15
CA SER A 214 -49.07 17.35 2.49
C SER A 214 -50.44 17.15 3.17
N GLN A 215 -50.60 16.11 4.01
CA GLN A 215 -51.85 15.78 4.69
C GLN A 215 -51.85 16.05 6.20
N ILE A 216 -50.69 16.25 6.84
CA ILE A 216 -50.60 16.42 8.31
C ILE A 216 -49.67 17.59 8.63
N GLN A 217 -50.25 18.79 8.75
CA GLN A 217 -49.58 19.89 9.43
C GLN A 217 -49.49 19.59 10.93
N GLN A 218 -48.26 19.73 11.44
CA GLN A 218 -47.83 19.74 12.85
C GLN A 218 -47.47 18.39 13.49
N LYS A 219 -46.16 18.19 13.64
CA LYS A 219 -45.57 17.91 14.96
C LYS A 219 -44.13 18.40 14.98
N LYS A 220 -43.73 19.04 16.09
CA LYS A 220 -42.33 19.45 16.37
C LYS A 220 -41.43 18.21 16.26
N LEU A 221 -40.84 18.00 15.09
CA LEU A 221 -39.77 17.04 14.87
C LEU A 221 -38.45 17.70 15.30
N LEU A 222 -37.55 16.91 15.89
CA LEU A 222 -36.16 17.31 16.08
C LEU A 222 -35.63 17.87 14.75
N PRO A 223 -34.81 18.95 14.74
CA PRO A 223 -34.27 19.49 13.51
C PRO A 223 -33.55 18.38 12.73
N VAL A 224 -33.90 18.21 11.45
CA VAL A 224 -33.34 17.17 10.57
C VAL A 224 -31.81 17.28 10.52
N GLU A 225 -31.30 18.51 10.60
CA GLU A 225 -29.87 18.82 10.66
C GLU A 225 -29.20 18.21 11.89
N LEU A 226 -29.86 18.23 13.05
CA LEU A 226 -29.33 17.70 14.30
C LEU A 226 -29.36 16.16 14.29
N LEU A 227 -30.34 15.57 13.62
CA LEU A 227 -30.41 14.12 13.40
C LEU A 227 -29.37 13.63 12.41
N SER A 228 -29.17 14.35 11.30
CA SER A 228 -28.11 14.06 10.34
C SER A 228 -26.75 14.05 11.05
N GLN A 229 -26.49 15.05 11.91
CA GLN A 229 -25.28 15.08 12.74
C GLN A 229 -25.15 13.83 13.62
N ILE A 230 -26.22 13.37 14.30
CA ILE A 230 -26.17 12.14 15.10
C ILE A 230 -25.76 10.95 14.22
N PHE A 231 -26.41 10.77 13.06
CA PHE A 231 -26.07 9.70 12.12
C PHE A 231 -24.64 9.86 11.56
N GLU A 232 -24.12 11.08 11.42
CA GLU A 232 -22.72 11.33 11.02
C GLU A 232 -21.70 10.84 12.04
N TYR A 233 -22.06 10.75 13.33
CA TYR A 233 -21.16 10.23 14.39
C TYR A 233 -21.31 8.73 14.65
N LEU A 234 -22.43 8.12 14.26
CA LEU A 234 -22.65 6.67 14.42
C LEU A 234 -21.77 5.86 13.47
N ASP A 235 -21.31 4.70 13.92
CA ASP A 235 -20.66 3.74 13.03
C ASP A 235 -21.67 3.12 12.05
N SER A 236 -21.22 2.60 10.91
CA SER A 236 -22.15 2.08 9.88
C SER A 236 -23.03 0.93 10.38
N ILE A 237 -22.59 0.14 11.36
CA ILE A 237 -23.35 -0.99 11.91
C ILE A 237 -24.48 -0.46 12.79
N GLU A 238 -24.18 0.51 13.65
CA GLU A 238 -25.15 1.21 14.49
C GLU A 238 -26.20 1.91 13.64
N ILE A 239 -25.79 2.59 12.55
CA ILE A 239 -26.73 3.19 11.60
C ILE A 239 -27.66 2.15 10.99
N SER A 240 -27.13 1.01 10.51
CA SER A 240 -27.94 -0.06 9.92
C SER A 240 -28.98 -0.61 10.90
N LYS A 241 -28.59 -0.94 12.13
CA LYS A 241 -29.52 -1.39 13.20
C LYS A 241 -30.60 -0.34 13.51
N THR A 242 -30.19 0.92 13.55
CA THR A 242 -31.06 2.07 13.82
C THR A 242 -32.09 2.25 12.70
N ILE A 243 -31.68 2.21 11.44
CA ILE A 243 -32.58 2.29 10.27
C ILE A 243 -33.60 1.17 10.26
N MET A 244 -33.20 -0.04 10.65
CA MET A 244 -34.10 -1.20 10.71
C MET A 244 -35.13 -1.14 11.84
N SER A 245 -34.94 -0.26 12.84
CA SER A 245 -35.75 -0.24 14.08
C SER A 245 -36.55 1.05 14.32
N ILE A 246 -36.36 2.10 13.52
CA ILE A 246 -37.04 3.41 13.72
C ILE A 246 -38.14 3.65 12.66
N CYS A 247 -39.05 4.58 12.97
CA CYS A 247 -40.09 5.09 12.08
C CYS A 247 -39.56 5.67 10.76
N GLN A 248 -40.45 5.79 9.77
CA GLN A 248 -40.14 6.13 8.37
C GLN A 248 -39.28 7.40 8.20
N HIS A 249 -39.53 8.45 9.00
CA HIS A 249 -38.78 9.71 8.91
C HIS A 249 -37.28 9.53 9.21
N TRP A 250 -36.95 8.80 10.26
CA TRP A 250 -35.57 8.53 10.64
C TRP A 250 -34.89 7.53 9.71
N ARG A 251 -35.68 6.62 9.13
CA ARG A 251 -35.20 5.70 8.10
C ARG A 251 -34.67 6.46 6.88
N ALA A 252 -35.39 7.48 6.40
CA ALA A 252 -34.96 8.29 5.26
C ALA A 252 -33.65 9.05 5.54
N ILE A 253 -33.52 9.67 6.71
CA ILE A 253 -32.29 10.39 7.11
C ILE A 253 -31.09 9.42 7.17
N GLY A 254 -31.26 8.25 7.79
CA GLY A 254 -30.19 7.25 7.85
C GLY A 254 -29.79 6.72 6.47
N LEU A 255 -30.74 6.49 5.58
CA LEU A 255 -30.48 6.05 4.20
C LEU A 255 -29.70 7.10 3.40
N ASP A 256 -30.02 8.39 3.55
CA ASP A 256 -29.29 9.47 2.90
C ASP A 256 -27.84 9.59 3.41
N VAL A 257 -27.63 9.54 4.73
CA VAL A 257 -26.30 9.56 5.33
C VAL A 257 -25.46 8.37 4.85
N MET A 258 -26.03 7.15 4.79
CA MET A 258 -25.32 5.99 4.24
C MET A 258 -25.00 6.14 2.76
N THR A 259 -25.94 6.68 1.96
CA THR A 259 -25.75 6.94 0.53
C THR A 259 -24.58 7.91 0.29
N THR A 260 -24.55 8.99 1.08
CA THR A 260 -23.51 10.02 1.02
C THR A 260 -22.15 9.46 1.45
N ARG A 261 -22.10 8.69 2.55
CA ARG A 261 -20.87 8.01 3.01
C ARG A 261 -20.33 7.04 1.97
N LEU A 262 -21.19 6.19 1.41
CA LEU A 262 -20.80 5.21 0.40
C LEU A 262 -20.22 5.90 -0.85
N ARG A 263 -20.89 6.94 -1.35
CA ARG A 263 -20.40 7.75 -2.49
C ARG A 263 -19.03 8.36 -2.21
N LYS A 264 -18.84 8.90 -1.00
CA LYS A 264 -17.57 9.53 -0.58
C LYS A 264 -16.43 8.50 -0.58
N GLU A 265 -16.62 7.33 0.02
CA GLU A 265 -15.58 6.29 0.06
C GLU A 265 -15.27 5.74 -1.34
N ILE A 266 -16.29 5.50 -2.19
CA ILE A 266 -16.09 5.11 -3.59
C ILE A 266 -15.20 6.13 -4.30
N LYS A 267 -15.51 7.43 -4.18
CA LYS A 267 -14.75 8.51 -4.81
C LYS A 267 -13.30 8.54 -4.32
N VAL A 268 -13.08 8.48 -3.00
CA VAL A 268 -11.74 8.52 -2.40
C VAL A 268 -10.86 7.38 -2.90
N ILE A 269 -11.40 6.16 -2.98
CA ILE A 269 -10.62 5.00 -3.47
C ILE A 269 -10.37 5.16 -4.97
N SER A 270 -11.38 5.52 -5.75
CA SER A 270 -11.27 5.72 -7.20
C SER A 270 -10.21 6.76 -7.56
N ASP A 271 -10.16 7.86 -6.80
CA ASP A 271 -9.15 8.92 -6.95
C ASP A 271 -7.72 8.48 -6.57
N SER A 272 -7.58 7.38 -5.84
CA SER A 272 -6.29 6.83 -5.36
C SER A 272 -5.71 5.75 -6.28
N LEU A 273 -6.48 5.26 -7.25
CA LEU A 273 -6.03 4.26 -8.23
C LEU A 273 -5.07 4.88 -9.24
N VAL A 274 -4.02 4.14 -9.59
CA VAL A 274 -3.06 4.55 -10.64
C VAL A 274 -3.04 3.56 -11.82
N ILE A 275 -3.68 2.40 -11.67
CA ILE A 275 -3.77 1.35 -12.68
C ILE A 275 -5.19 1.32 -13.24
N HIS A 276 -5.32 1.56 -14.54
CA HIS A 276 -6.61 1.52 -15.22
C HIS A 276 -6.84 0.16 -15.87
N TYR A 277 -8.00 -0.42 -15.58
CA TYR A 277 -8.44 -1.71 -16.12
C TYR A 277 -9.47 -1.52 -17.24
N VAL A 278 -9.48 -2.43 -18.21
CA VAL A 278 -10.62 -2.57 -19.14
C VAL A 278 -11.66 -3.48 -18.49
N SER A 279 -12.88 -2.97 -18.29
CA SER A 279 -14.04 -3.80 -17.94
C SER A 279 -14.90 -4.05 -19.17
N ILE A 280 -15.26 -5.31 -19.42
CA ILE A 280 -16.38 -5.69 -20.27
C ILE A 280 -17.31 -6.47 -19.35
N THR A 281 -18.60 -6.12 -19.30
CA THR A 281 -19.63 -6.83 -18.51
C THR A 281 -19.29 -7.04 -17.03
N ASN A 282 -18.89 -5.98 -16.31
CA ASN A 282 -18.53 -5.99 -14.87
C ASN A 282 -17.39 -6.95 -14.46
N GLU A 283 -16.64 -7.50 -15.42
CA GLU A 283 -15.45 -8.32 -15.15
C GLU A 283 -14.16 -7.59 -15.56
N ILE A 284 -13.16 -7.64 -14.68
CA ILE A 284 -11.82 -7.07 -14.92
C ILE A 284 -10.99 -8.09 -15.71
N LYS A 285 -10.66 -7.77 -16.97
CA LYS A 285 -9.84 -8.66 -17.82
C LYS A 285 -8.37 -8.30 -17.86
N GLU A 286 -8.03 -7.05 -18.19
CA GLU A 286 -6.65 -6.66 -18.47
C GLU A 286 -6.31 -5.24 -17.99
N VAL A 287 -5.02 -5.02 -17.67
CA VAL A 287 -4.45 -3.71 -17.37
C VAL A 287 -4.26 -2.95 -18.67
N LYS A 288 -4.91 -1.78 -18.81
CA LYS A 288 -4.83 -0.96 -20.01
C LYS A 288 -3.65 0.01 -19.98
N GLU A 289 -3.47 0.67 -18.83
CA GLU A 289 -2.58 1.82 -18.72
C GLU A 289 -2.27 2.13 -17.24
N ILE A 290 -1.06 2.62 -16.97
CA ILE A 290 -0.69 3.20 -15.68
C ILE A 290 -0.74 4.72 -15.85
N LYS A 291 -1.60 5.40 -15.10
CA LYS A 291 -1.68 6.86 -15.09
C LYS A 291 -1.38 7.39 -13.71
N ILE A 292 -0.44 8.31 -13.66
CA ILE A 292 -0.10 9.03 -12.45
C ILE A 292 -0.49 10.48 -12.65
N ASN A 293 -1.33 10.98 -11.75
CA ASN A 293 -1.61 12.39 -11.67
C ASN A 293 -0.57 13.04 -10.74
N PRO A 294 0.35 13.88 -11.25
CA PRO A 294 1.38 14.50 -10.43
C PRO A 294 0.82 15.47 -9.38
N ASP A 295 -0.38 16.01 -9.59
CA ASP A 295 -1.01 16.98 -8.69
C ASP A 295 -1.79 16.32 -7.55
N LYS A 296 -1.99 15.01 -7.60
CA LYS A 296 -2.67 14.25 -6.55
C LYS A 296 -1.65 13.62 -5.61
N LYS A 297 -1.86 13.80 -4.30
CA LYS A 297 -1.08 13.08 -3.28
C LYS A 297 -1.27 11.59 -3.47
N MET A 298 -0.18 10.90 -3.80
CA MET A 298 -0.18 9.45 -3.93
C MET A 298 -0.45 8.78 -2.58
N VAL A 299 -1.21 7.70 -2.65
CA VAL A 299 -1.59 6.88 -1.50
C VAL A 299 -0.78 5.58 -1.57
N SER A 300 -0.28 5.13 -0.41
CA SER A 300 0.44 3.86 -0.32
C SER A 300 -0.49 2.68 -0.62
N VAL A 301 0.08 1.57 -1.08
CA VAL A 301 -0.68 0.33 -1.30
C VAL A 301 -1.34 -0.18 -0.01
N ARG A 302 -0.74 0.10 1.15
CA ARG A 302 -1.30 -0.24 2.46
C ARG A 302 -2.57 0.56 2.74
N ASP A 303 -2.48 1.89 2.63
CA ASP A 303 -3.62 2.79 2.81
C ASP A 303 -4.75 2.46 1.82
N LEU A 304 -4.39 2.12 0.57
CA LEU A 304 -5.35 1.70 -0.44
C LEU A 304 -6.09 0.41 -0.01
N ASN A 305 -5.36 -0.61 0.46
CA ASN A 305 -5.95 -1.85 0.95
C ASN A 305 -6.87 -1.59 2.16
N GLU A 306 -6.46 -0.76 3.12
CA GLU A 306 -7.29 -0.43 4.28
C GLU A 306 -8.59 0.28 3.88
N ARG A 307 -8.51 1.23 2.94
CA ARG A 307 -9.70 1.88 2.38
C ARG A 307 -10.60 0.88 1.65
N ALA A 308 -10.03 -0.01 0.83
CA ALA A 308 -10.77 -1.04 0.12
C ALA A 308 -11.49 -2.01 1.07
N GLU A 309 -10.85 -2.39 2.19
CA GLU A 309 -11.47 -3.20 3.25
C GLU A 309 -12.61 -2.47 3.96
N ARG A 310 -12.45 -1.17 4.25
CA ARG A 310 -13.55 -0.36 4.81
C ARG A 310 -14.74 -0.30 3.86
N LEU A 311 -14.50 -0.09 2.56
CA LEU A 311 -15.56 -0.09 1.55
C LEU A 311 -16.26 -1.45 1.48
N TYR A 312 -15.50 -2.55 1.52
CA TYR A 312 -16.04 -3.90 1.56
C TYR A 312 -16.97 -4.11 2.76
N LYS A 313 -16.55 -3.71 3.97
CA LYS A 313 -17.41 -3.80 5.17
C LYS A 313 -18.67 -2.95 5.05
N MET A 314 -18.58 -1.76 4.45
CA MET A 314 -19.77 -0.93 4.19
C MET A 314 -20.74 -1.61 3.23
N VAL A 315 -20.23 -2.27 2.19
CA VAL A 315 -21.02 -3.08 1.25
C VAL A 315 -21.76 -4.19 2.00
N GLU A 316 -21.09 -4.95 2.87
CA GLU A 316 -21.73 -6.01 3.67
C GLU A 316 -22.84 -5.48 4.60
N ILE A 317 -22.66 -4.29 5.16
CA ILE A 317 -23.64 -3.65 6.06
C ILE A 317 -24.86 -3.13 5.30
N ILE A 318 -24.65 -2.58 4.09
CA ILE A 318 -25.70 -1.95 3.28
C ILE A 318 -26.53 -2.99 2.52
N GLN A 319 -25.90 -4.09 2.08
CA GLN A 319 -26.55 -5.14 1.31
C GLN A 319 -27.90 -5.63 1.90
N PRO A 320 -28.03 -5.99 3.19
CA PRO A 320 -29.30 -6.44 3.77
C PRO A 320 -30.36 -5.34 3.92
N ILE A 321 -29.99 -4.06 3.73
CA ILE A 321 -30.95 -2.94 3.81
C ILE A 321 -31.68 -2.77 2.49
N VAL A 322 -31.03 -3.15 1.37
CA VAL A 322 -31.53 -2.91 0.01
C VAL A 322 -32.08 -4.15 -0.69
N ILE A 323 -31.82 -5.35 -0.15
CA ILE A 323 -32.38 -6.64 -0.59
C ILE A 323 -33.61 -6.96 0.25
#